data_AF-A0A8T4YFI4-F1
#
_entry.id   AF-A0A8T4YFI4-F1
#
_cell.length_a   1.000
_cell.length_b   1.000
_cell.length_c   1.000
_cell.angle_alpha   90.00
_cell.angle_beta   90.00
_cell.angle_gamma   90.00
#
_symmetry.space_group_name_H-M   'P 1'
#
loop_
_entity.id
_entity.type
_entity.pdbx_description
1 polymer ?
#
loop_
_entity_poly.entity_id
_entity_poly.type
_entity_poly.pdbx_seq_one_letter_code
_entity_poly.pdbx_strand_id
1 'polypeptide(L)'
;MSVSGGKSLAVDFTDIIAYDSELAKRLVTNPDDYLPALERAALAQLKIEDPHYAEEIEGVRVRLQKLPEDLTVSLRRLGAKHINKLVRVEGIVVRASPVKPLVAKAAFKCKSCEHTQYVLQTGMVMRTPTVCEGCKRKGPFEFLQSESLFIDYQELRIQEKPEDLPPGQLPRWIDIRVYEELVDTARPGDTVIIIGTVRAIQEVLPTAGRMRVFNITLEVDNLEIYGKDPETVEISSEEEKLIVELAKQEDIHEKIKQSIAPSIYGYDEIKEAIMYLLFGGVTKTLQDGTRIRGDINLLVVGDPGTGKSQLLRYVQRIAPRGLYTHGRGTTAAGLTAAVVRERTGGMVLEAGALV
;
A
#
# COMPACT_ATOMS: atom_id res chain seq x y z
N MET A 1 17.17 11.48 11.92
CA MET A 1 15.87 12.05 12.32
C MET A 1 15.97 13.56 12.57
N SER A 2 16.84 14.02 13.49
CA SER A 2 17.03 15.47 13.77
C SER A 2 17.51 16.27 12.54
N VAL A 3 18.43 15.71 11.76
CA VAL A 3 18.97 16.37 10.54
C VAL A 3 17.91 16.56 9.44
N SER A 4 16.91 15.68 9.37
CA SER A 4 15.88 15.69 8.33
C SER A 4 14.56 16.34 8.78
N GLY A 5 14.46 16.78 10.04
CA GLY A 5 13.22 17.34 10.61
C GLY A 5 12.04 16.36 10.62
N GLY A 6 12.31 15.05 10.54
CA GLY A 6 11.27 14.02 10.49
C GLY A 6 10.73 13.66 11.87
N LYS A 7 9.44 13.31 11.97
CA LYS A 7 8.82 12.83 13.22
C LYS A 7 8.77 11.31 13.31
N SER A 8 9.19 10.60 12.26
CA SER A 8 9.29 9.15 12.22
C SER A 8 10.72 8.63 12.36
N LEU A 9 10.84 7.50 13.05
CA LEU A 9 12.06 6.71 13.19
C LEU A 9 11.83 5.33 12.58
N ALA A 10 12.54 5.03 11.49
CA ALA A 10 12.58 3.70 10.91
C ALA A 10 13.42 2.77 11.80
N VAL A 11 12.87 1.61 12.15
CA VAL A 11 13.56 0.58 12.96
C VAL A 11 13.49 -0.75 12.24
N ASP A 12 14.65 -1.33 11.96
CA ASP A 12 14.76 -2.65 11.33
C ASP A 12 14.36 -3.74 12.32
N PHE A 13 13.36 -4.55 11.95
CA PHE A 13 12.84 -5.61 12.82
C PHE A 13 13.87 -6.73 13.05
N THR A 14 14.79 -6.94 12.11
CA THR A 14 15.92 -7.88 12.25
C THR A 14 16.81 -7.56 13.43
N ASP A 15 17.02 -6.27 13.73
CA ASP A 15 17.85 -5.86 14.86
C ASP A 15 17.17 -6.15 16.19
N ILE A 16 15.83 -6.00 16.25
CA ILE A 16 15.02 -6.35 17.41
C ILE A 16 15.09 -7.86 17.67
N ILE A 17 15.00 -8.69 16.62
CA ILE A 17 15.13 -10.15 16.74
C ILE A 17 16.52 -10.53 17.26
N ALA A 18 17.57 -9.90 16.72
CA ALA A 18 18.95 -10.19 17.09
C ALA A 18 19.25 -9.83 18.54
N TYR A 19 18.65 -8.74 19.05
CA TYR A 19 18.78 -8.32 20.43
C TYR A 19 17.95 -9.20 21.39
N ASP A 20 16.65 -9.35 21.13
CA ASP A 20 15.74 -10.14 21.96
C ASP A 20 14.59 -10.74 21.14
N SER A 21 14.70 -12.05 20.87
CA SER A 21 13.69 -12.82 20.15
C SER A 21 12.33 -12.90 20.87
N GLU A 22 12.30 -12.80 22.20
CA GLU A 22 11.05 -12.82 22.96
C GLU A 22 10.33 -11.48 22.84
N LEU A 23 11.07 -10.37 22.93
CA LEU A 23 10.55 -9.04 22.67
C LEU A 23 9.94 -8.94 21.26
N ALA A 24 10.63 -9.45 20.24
CA ALA A 24 10.13 -9.47 18.87
C ALA A 24 8.80 -10.23 18.73
N LYS A 25 8.69 -11.41 19.38
CA LYS A 25 7.43 -12.19 19.40
C LYS A 25 6.30 -11.42 20.09
N ARG A 26 6.60 -10.79 21.24
CA ARG A 26 5.60 -10.05 22.01
C ARG A 26 5.11 -8.81 21.25
N LEU A 27 6.01 -8.10 20.58
CA LEU A 27 5.71 -6.96 19.70
C LEU A 27 4.73 -7.36 18.58
N VAL A 28 4.93 -8.53 17.96
CA VAL A 28 4.02 -9.04 16.91
C VAL A 28 2.66 -9.42 17.48
N THR A 29 2.62 -10.03 18.67
CA THR A 29 1.36 -10.47 19.27
C THR A 29 0.53 -9.34 19.88
N ASN A 30 1.17 -8.34 20.49
CA ASN A 30 0.54 -7.24 21.23
C ASN A 30 1.13 -5.88 20.82
N PRO A 31 1.02 -5.47 19.54
CA PRO A 31 1.59 -4.21 19.06
C PRO A 31 1.09 -2.98 19.83
N ASP A 32 -0.15 -2.99 20.32
CA ASP A 32 -0.77 -1.85 21.02
C ASP A 32 -0.07 -1.43 22.31
N ASP A 33 0.56 -2.38 23.01
CA ASP A 33 1.27 -2.10 24.25
C ASP A 33 2.74 -1.76 23.98
N TYR A 34 3.35 -2.45 23.00
CA TYR A 34 4.78 -2.37 22.73
C TYR A 34 5.16 -1.21 21.81
N LEU A 35 4.36 -0.87 20.79
CA LEU A 35 4.64 0.27 19.92
C LEU A 35 4.69 1.60 20.70
N PRO A 36 3.70 1.94 21.56
CA PRO A 36 3.79 3.16 22.36
C PRO A 36 4.92 3.13 23.40
N ALA A 37 5.36 1.95 23.83
CA ALA A 37 6.54 1.82 24.68
C ALA A 37 7.83 2.11 23.91
N LEU A 38 7.94 1.62 22.67
CA LEU A 38 9.05 1.92 21.77
C LEU A 38 9.11 3.41 21.40
N GLU A 39 7.96 4.02 21.08
CA GLU A 39 7.86 5.46 20.81
C GLU A 39 8.35 6.31 22.00
N ARG A 40 7.97 5.93 23.23
CA ARG A 40 8.45 6.59 24.45
C ARG A 40 9.94 6.40 24.69
N ALA A 41 10.47 5.21 24.42
CA ALA A 41 11.89 4.92 24.53
C ALA A 41 12.71 5.71 23.50
N ALA A 42 12.25 5.76 22.25
CA ALA A 42 12.86 6.55 21.19
C ALA A 42 12.88 8.05 21.54
N LEU A 43 11.77 8.58 22.07
CA LEU A 43 11.70 9.97 22.53
C LEU A 43 12.66 10.22 23.72
N ALA A 44 12.77 9.28 24.66
CA ALA A 44 13.69 9.40 25.79
C ALA A 44 15.16 9.43 25.34
N GLN A 45 15.52 8.60 24.37
CA GLN A 45 16.86 8.61 23.77
C GLN A 45 17.12 9.90 23.00
N LEU A 46 16.15 10.38 22.22
CA LEU A 46 16.26 11.64 21.49
C LEU A 46 16.52 12.83 22.41
N LYS A 47 15.86 12.87 23.58
CA LYS A 47 16.09 13.91 24.60
C LYS A 47 17.53 13.95 25.13
N ILE A 48 18.25 12.83 25.06
CA ILE A 48 19.66 12.75 25.49
C ILE A 48 20.57 13.27 24.37
N GLU A 49 20.30 12.87 23.12
CA GLU A 49 21.14 13.22 21.97
C GLU A 49 20.92 14.66 21.47
N ASP A 50 19.66 15.10 21.40
CA ASP A 50 19.27 16.42 20.92
C ASP A 50 18.07 16.97 21.73
N PRO A 51 18.34 17.61 22.88
CA PRO A 51 17.30 18.17 23.73
C PRO A 51 16.45 19.25 23.04
N HIS A 52 17.07 20.06 22.17
CA HIS A 52 16.39 21.17 21.51
C HIS A 52 15.35 20.66 20.52
N TYR A 53 15.72 19.69 19.67
CA TYR A 53 14.78 19.09 18.73
C TYR A 53 13.67 18.30 19.44
N ALA A 54 13.98 17.64 20.57
CA ALA A 54 13.01 16.88 21.34
C ALA A 54 11.93 17.73 22.03
N GLU A 55 12.18 19.03 22.26
CA GLU A 55 11.17 19.97 22.78
C GLU A 55 10.24 20.51 21.68
N GLU A 56 10.69 20.54 20.43
CA GLU A 56 9.90 21.00 19.28
C GLU A 56 8.88 19.95 18.80
N ILE A 57 9.15 18.67 19.03
CA ILE A 57 8.26 17.58 18.63
C ILE A 57 7.41 17.07 19.80
N GLU A 58 6.10 16.94 19.58
CA GLU A 58 5.17 16.40 20.61
C GLU A 58 5.34 14.88 20.82
N GLY A 59 5.97 14.17 19.89
CA GLY A 59 6.21 12.73 19.96
C GLY A 59 6.97 12.20 18.74
N VAL A 60 7.50 10.98 18.88
CA VAL A 60 8.20 10.24 17.82
C VAL A 60 7.36 9.03 17.43
N ARG A 61 7.16 8.82 16.13
CA ARG A 61 6.55 7.61 15.60
C ARG A 61 7.63 6.60 15.24
N VAL A 62 7.54 5.39 15.79
CA VAL A 62 8.41 4.29 15.36
C VAL A 62 7.74 3.59 14.18
N ARG A 63 8.48 3.35 13.10
CA ARG A 63 8.02 2.68 11.89
C ARG A 63 8.84 1.42 11.69
N LEU A 64 8.21 0.25 11.76
CA LEU A 64 8.93 -1.02 11.64
C LEU A 64 9.22 -1.35 10.17
N GLN A 65 10.48 -1.67 9.88
CA GLN A 65 10.95 -2.09 8.55
C GLN A 65 11.40 -3.55 8.55
N LYS A 66 11.43 -4.16 7.36
CA LYS A 66 11.97 -5.51 7.13
C LYS A 66 11.40 -6.58 8.06
N LEU A 67 10.07 -6.65 8.20
CA LEU A 67 9.43 -7.77 8.89
C LEU A 67 9.76 -9.10 8.17
N PRO A 68 10.09 -10.18 8.92
CA PRO A 68 10.39 -11.48 8.33
C PRO A 68 9.28 -11.99 7.42
N GLU A 69 9.66 -12.69 6.36
CA GLU A 69 8.73 -13.25 5.38
C GLU A 69 7.73 -14.24 6.00
N ASP A 70 8.11 -14.91 7.10
CA ASP A 70 7.24 -15.82 7.85
C ASP A 70 5.98 -15.13 8.42
N LEU A 71 6.02 -13.82 8.61
CA LEU A 71 4.89 -12.99 9.07
C LEU A 71 4.04 -12.46 7.91
N THR A 72 4.34 -12.87 6.68
CA THR A 72 3.60 -12.46 5.48
C THR A 72 2.29 -13.22 5.39
N VAL A 73 1.19 -12.47 5.39
CA VAL A 73 -0.16 -13.02 5.31
C VAL A 73 -0.81 -12.55 4.01
N SER A 74 -1.14 -13.51 3.15
CA SER A 74 -1.99 -13.26 1.99
C SER A 74 -3.33 -12.68 2.43
N LEU A 75 -3.83 -11.68 1.69
CA LEU A 75 -5.10 -11.00 1.95
C LEU A 75 -6.27 -12.00 2.13
N ARG A 76 -6.29 -13.10 1.39
CA ARG A 76 -7.26 -14.19 1.54
C ARG A 76 -7.26 -14.90 2.88
N ARG A 77 -6.09 -15.00 3.51
CA ARG A 77 -5.87 -15.72 4.77
C ARG A 77 -6.06 -14.81 5.98
N LEU A 78 -6.20 -13.50 5.79
CA LEU A 78 -6.57 -12.57 6.86
C LEU A 78 -7.94 -12.96 7.44
N GLY A 79 -8.03 -12.93 8.77
CA GLY A 79 -9.14 -13.50 9.50
C GLY A 79 -8.97 -13.35 11.00
N ALA A 80 -9.88 -13.95 11.77
CA ALA A 80 -9.97 -13.75 13.22
C ALA A 80 -8.67 -14.02 14.00
N LYS A 81 -7.84 -14.98 13.54
CA LYS A 81 -6.58 -15.35 14.20
C LYS A 81 -5.51 -14.24 14.20
N HIS A 82 -5.67 -13.23 13.34
CA HIS A 82 -4.74 -12.13 13.18
C HIS A 82 -5.20 -10.84 13.83
N ILE A 83 -6.44 -10.79 14.37
CA ILE A 83 -6.98 -9.57 15.00
C ILE A 83 -6.06 -9.12 16.13
N ASN A 84 -5.78 -7.81 16.17
CA ASN A 84 -4.88 -7.12 17.08
C ASN A 84 -3.42 -7.60 17.04
N LYS A 85 -3.01 -8.27 15.97
CA LYS A 85 -1.61 -8.66 15.75
C LYS A 85 -1.01 -7.86 14.60
N LEU A 86 0.30 -7.70 14.67
CA LEU A 86 1.09 -7.12 13.58
C LEU A 86 1.25 -8.16 12.47
N VAL A 87 1.02 -7.76 11.22
CA VAL A 87 1.17 -8.61 10.04
C VAL A 87 1.87 -7.85 8.93
N ARG A 88 2.56 -8.61 8.06
CA ARG A 88 3.09 -8.12 6.78
C ARG A 88 2.13 -8.56 5.67
N VAL A 89 1.70 -7.63 4.83
CA VAL A 89 0.73 -7.88 3.75
C VAL A 89 1.25 -7.23 2.48
N GLU A 90 1.10 -7.91 1.36
CA GLU A 90 1.47 -7.38 0.05
C GLU A 90 0.23 -7.24 -0.83
N GLY A 91 0.22 -6.20 -1.67
CA GLY A 91 -0.88 -5.98 -2.61
C GLY A 91 -0.65 -4.79 -3.52
N ILE A 92 -1.62 -4.53 -4.38
CA ILE A 92 -1.64 -3.38 -5.29
C ILE A 92 -2.67 -2.39 -4.79
N VAL A 93 -2.32 -1.11 -4.68
CA VAL A 93 -3.28 -0.06 -4.34
C VAL A 93 -4.24 0.12 -5.51
N VAL A 94 -5.54 -0.08 -5.30
CA VAL A 94 -6.57 0.08 -6.35
C VAL A 94 -7.36 1.37 -6.19
N ARG A 95 -7.41 1.91 -4.98
CA ARG A 95 -8.20 3.11 -4.65
C ARG A 95 -7.52 3.89 -3.55
N ALA A 96 -7.51 5.21 -3.69
CA ALA A 96 -7.00 6.13 -2.69
C ALA A 96 -8.03 7.22 -2.43
N SER A 97 -8.55 7.30 -1.20
CA SER A 97 -9.43 8.41 -0.79
C SER A 97 -8.65 9.73 -0.70
N PRO A 98 -9.32 10.89 -0.81
CA PRO A 98 -8.66 12.17 -0.55
C PRO A 98 -8.22 12.25 0.91
N VAL A 99 -7.15 13.00 1.15
CA VAL A 99 -6.65 13.28 2.51
C VAL A 99 -7.71 14.03 3.31
N LYS A 100 -8.00 13.54 4.51
CA LYS A 100 -8.98 14.12 5.43
C LYS A 100 -8.31 14.36 6.79
N PRO A 101 -8.62 15.47 7.49
CA PRO A 101 -8.14 15.69 8.85
C PRO A 101 -8.92 14.82 9.84
N LEU A 102 -8.21 14.09 10.70
CA LEU A 102 -8.75 13.27 11.78
C LEU A 102 -8.37 13.87 13.13
N VAL A 103 -9.31 13.96 14.07
CA VAL A 103 -9.04 14.48 15.42
C VAL A 103 -8.22 13.45 16.21
N ALA A 104 -6.98 13.78 16.57
CA ALA A 104 -6.14 12.96 17.46
C ALA A 104 -6.39 13.29 18.94
N LYS A 105 -6.51 14.59 19.26
CA LYS A 105 -6.79 15.09 20.61
C LYS A 105 -7.96 16.06 20.54
N ALA A 106 -9.10 15.66 21.08
CA ALA A 106 -10.31 16.47 21.07
C ALA A 106 -10.37 17.35 22.31
N ALA A 107 -10.56 18.65 22.11
CA ALA A 107 -10.85 19.61 23.16
C ALA A 107 -12.36 19.68 23.39
N PHE A 108 -12.79 19.52 24.64
CA PHE A 108 -14.19 19.58 25.05
C PHE A 108 -14.39 20.67 26.11
N LYS A 109 -15.24 21.63 25.83
CA LYS A 109 -15.65 22.67 26.79
C LYS A 109 -16.89 22.21 27.56
N CYS A 110 -16.81 22.21 28.89
CA CYS A 110 -17.97 21.94 29.72
C CYS A 110 -18.93 23.15 29.70
N LYS A 111 -20.20 22.95 29.33
CA LYS A 111 -21.19 24.04 29.35
C LYS A 111 -21.57 24.53 30.76
N SER A 112 -21.23 23.77 31.80
CA SER A 112 -21.60 24.10 33.18
C SER A 112 -20.54 24.91 33.93
N CYS A 113 -19.25 24.74 33.62
CA CYS A 113 -18.15 25.42 34.31
C CYS A 113 -17.11 26.02 33.37
N GLU A 114 -17.36 25.98 32.06
CA GLU A 114 -16.49 26.49 30.99
C GLU A 114 -15.07 25.92 30.93
N HIS A 115 -14.77 24.92 31.75
CA HIS A 115 -13.48 24.24 31.75
C HIS A 115 -13.30 23.43 30.46
N THR A 116 -12.19 23.65 29.76
CA THR A 116 -11.77 22.85 28.61
C THR A 116 -10.91 21.69 29.08
N GLN A 117 -11.29 20.48 28.67
CA GLN A 117 -10.52 19.26 28.90
C GLN A 117 -10.21 18.57 27.59
N TYR A 118 -9.05 17.90 27.54
CA TYR A 118 -8.54 17.27 26.33
C TYR A 118 -8.64 15.75 26.46
N VAL A 119 -9.26 15.11 25.47
CA VAL A 119 -9.42 13.66 25.44
C VAL A 119 -8.75 13.11 24.18
N LEU A 120 -7.78 12.22 24.37
CA LEU A 120 -7.17 11.46 23.28
C LEU A 120 -8.24 10.59 22.62
N GLN A 121 -8.33 10.72 21.30
CA GLN A 121 -9.30 10.01 20.50
C GLN A 121 -8.65 8.74 19.94
N THR A 122 -9.36 7.61 20.02
CA THR A 122 -8.92 6.34 19.44
C THR A 122 -10.06 5.74 18.62
N GLY A 123 -9.72 5.27 17.42
CA GLY A 123 -10.70 4.79 16.44
C GLY A 123 -11.42 5.92 15.70
N MET A 124 -12.50 5.59 14.99
CA MET A 124 -13.22 6.51 14.10
C MET A 124 -14.39 7.24 14.78
N VAL A 125 -14.87 6.73 15.91
CA VAL A 125 -16.00 7.32 16.63
C VAL A 125 -15.45 8.24 17.70
N MET A 126 -15.81 9.52 17.63
CA MET A 126 -15.42 10.50 18.64
C MET A 126 -15.98 10.10 20.01
N ARG A 127 -15.08 9.95 20.98
CA ARG A 127 -15.38 9.68 22.38
C ARG A 127 -15.48 10.99 23.13
N THR A 128 -16.68 11.30 23.59
CA THR A 128 -16.93 12.43 24.48
C THR A 128 -16.64 12.04 25.94
N PRO A 129 -16.05 12.93 26.74
CA PRO A 129 -15.92 12.69 28.17
C PRO A 129 -17.29 12.55 28.84
N THR A 130 -17.37 11.74 29.88
CA THR A 130 -18.60 11.54 30.67
C THR A 130 -18.66 12.44 31.90
N VAL A 131 -17.50 12.84 32.43
CA VAL A 131 -17.38 13.65 33.65
C VAL A 131 -16.41 14.79 33.38
N CYS A 132 -16.75 15.98 33.87
CA CYS A 132 -15.90 17.14 33.73
C CYS A 132 -14.80 17.15 34.79
N GLU A 133 -13.55 17.40 34.42
CA GLU A 133 -12.43 17.45 35.38
C GLU A 133 -12.53 18.64 36.34
N GLY A 134 -13.03 19.78 35.87
CA GLY A 134 -13.19 21.00 36.67
C GLY A 134 -14.32 20.93 37.69
N CYS A 135 -15.55 20.62 37.24
CA CYS A 135 -16.73 20.63 38.13
C CYS A 135 -17.16 19.25 38.65
N LYS A 136 -16.51 18.16 38.20
CA LYS A 136 -16.84 16.76 38.52
C LYS A 136 -18.29 16.36 38.26
N ARG A 137 -19.04 17.16 37.49
CA ARG A 137 -20.42 16.86 37.08
C ARG A 137 -20.43 16.17 35.72
N LYS A 138 -21.47 15.37 35.52
CA LYS A 138 -21.86 14.92 34.18
C LYS A 138 -22.55 16.10 33.52
N GLY A 139 -22.01 16.57 32.41
CA GLY A 139 -22.54 17.74 31.71
C GLY A 139 -22.59 17.49 30.21
N PRO A 140 -23.37 18.29 29.47
CA PRO A 140 -23.19 18.37 28.04
C PRO A 140 -21.84 19.04 27.75
N PHE A 141 -21.03 18.37 26.94
CA PHE A 141 -19.75 18.88 26.46
C PHE A 141 -19.92 19.42 25.04
N GLU A 142 -19.25 20.52 24.77
CA GLU A 142 -19.16 21.10 23.44
C GLU A 142 -17.79 20.81 22.86
N PHE A 143 -17.75 20.29 21.65
CA PHE A 143 -16.50 20.04 20.94
C PHE A 143 -15.93 21.36 20.41
N LEU A 144 -14.72 21.70 20.87
CA LEU A 144 -14.00 22.87 20.41
C LEU A 144 -13.04 22.47 19.29
N GLN A 145 -13.43 22.75 18.04
CA GLN A 145 -12.60 22.45 16.89
C GLN A 145 -11.28 23.23 16.90
N SER A 146 -11.29 24.50 17.32
CA SER A 146 -10.13 25.40 17.30
C SER A 146 -8.99 24.98 18.23
N GLU A 147 -9.30 24.29 19.32
CA GLU A 147 -8.31 23.83 20.32
C GLU A 147 -7.97 22.33 20.15
N SER A 148 -8.58 21.66 19.18
CA SER A 148 -8.34 20.24 18.93
C SER A 148 -7.14 20.03 18.02
N LEU A 149 -6.38 18.96 18.28
CA LEU A 149 -5.27 18.54 17.43
C LEU A 149 -5.79 17.61 16.32
N PHE A 150 -5.47 17.95 15.07
CA PHE A 150 -5.79 17.16 13.89
C PHE A 150 -4.53 16.52 13.32
N ILE A 151 -4.66 15.30 12.80
CA ILE A 151 -3.64 14.59 12.04
C ILE A 151 -4.20 14.23 10.66
N ASP A 152 -3.33 14.13 9.68
CA ASP A 152 -3.72 13.69 8.35
C ASP A 152 -4.11 12.21 8.34
N TYR A 153 -5.20 11.90 7.67
CA TYR A 153 -5.76 10.56 7.56
C TYR A 153 -6.17 10.28 6.12
N GLN A 154 -5.88 9.06 5.68
CA GLN A 154 -6.26 8.56 4.37
C GLN A 154 -6.63 7.09 4.44
N GLU A 155 -7.69 6.72 3.73
CA GLU A 155 -8.08 5.34 3.50
C GLU A 155 -7.65 4.92 2.10
N LEU A 156 -6.88 3.84 2.00
CA LEU A 156 -6.51 3.21 0.73
C LEU A 156 -7.15 1.83 0.66
N ARG A 157 -7.40 1.35 -0.55
CA ARG A 157 -7.80 -0.04 -0.78
C ARG A 157 -6.69 -0.77 -1.50
N ILE A 158 -6.30 -1.91 -0.96
CA ILE A 158 -5.32 -2.80 -1.59
C ILE A 158 -5.98 -4.07 -2.08
N GLN A 159 -5.46 -4.61 -3.18
CA GLN A 159 -5.92 -5.82 -3.83
C GLN A 159 -4.78 -6.85 -3.91
N GLU A 160 -5.14 -8.14 -3.91
CA GLU A 160 -4.19 -9.23 -4.18
C GLU A 160 -3.50 -9.04 -5.53
N LYS A 161 -2.20 -9.37 -5.59
CA LYS A 161 -1.48 -9.37 -6.87
C LYS A 161 -2.10 -10.42 -7.79
N PRO A 162 -2.28 -10.13 -9.09
CA PRO A 162 -2.81 -11.07 -10.07
C PRO A 162 -2.07 -12.42 -10.12
N GLU A 163 -0.77 -12.40 -9.85
CA GLU A 163 0.11 -13.57 -9.85
C GLU A 163 -0.18 -14.54 -8.71
N ASP A 164 -0.66 -14.03 -7.57
CA ASP A 164 -1.01 -14.80 -6.39
C ASP A 164 -2.43 -15.39 -6.47
N LEU A 165 -3.19 -15.07 -7.53
CA LEU A 165 -4.59 -15.48 -7.66
C LEU A 165 -4.72 -16.96 -8.06
N PRO A 166 -5.51 -17.75 -7.32
CA PRO A 166 -5.91 -19.07 -7.77
C PRO A 166 -6.68 -18.99 -9.09
N PRO A 167 -6.45 -19.91 -10.04
CA PRO A 167 -7.08 -19.88 -11.35
C PRO A 167 -8.61 -19.87 -11.23
N GLY A 168 -9.23 -18.89 -11.90
CA GLY A 168 -10.70 -18.74 -11.95
C GLY A 168 -11.34 -18.07 -10.74
N GLN A 169 -10.55 -17.59 -9.78
CA GLN A 169 -11.08 -16.84 -8.62
C GLN A 169 -10.93 -15.33 -8.79
N LEU A 170 -11.88 -14.59 -8.22
CA LEU A 170 -11.79 -13.13 -8.16
C LEU A 170 -10.79 -12.70 -7.08
N PRO A 171 -10.03 -11.62 -7.33
CA PRO A 171 -9.13 -11.03 -6.35
C PRO A 171 -9.91 -10.50 -5.15
N ARG A 172 -9.35 -10.70 -3.95
CA ARG A 172 -9.86 -10.04 -2.74
C ARG A 172 -9.16 -8.71 -2.53
N TRP A 173 -9.85 -7.83 -1.83
CA TRP A 173 -9.34 -6.53 -1.42
C TRP A 173 -9.60 -6.30 0.08
N ILE A 174 -8.81 -5.41 0.66
CA ILE A 174 -9.00 -4.93 2.03
C ILE A 174 -8.78 -3.41 2.06
N ASP A 175 -9.52 -2.73 2.93
CA ASP A 175 -9.29 -1.32 3.20
C ASP A 175 -8.19 -1.18 4.27
N ILE A 176 -7.29 -0.24 4.06
CA ILE A 176 -6.17 0.08 4.94
C ILE A 176 -6.24 1.56 5.34
N ARG A 177 -5.77 1.86 6.55
CA ARG A 177 -5.77 3.20 7.14
C ARG A 177 -4.36 3.69 7.32
N VAL A 178 -4.09 4.85 6.74
CA VAL A 178 -2.79 5.49 6.73
C VAL A 178 -2.90 6.84 7.44
N TYR A 179 -1.87 7.18 8.22
CA TYR A 179 -1.86 8.35 9.11
C TYR A 179 -0.57 9.16 8.95
N GLU A 180 -0.69 10.47 9.16
CA GLU A 180 0.44 11.42 9.23
C GLU A 180 1.34 11.35 7.98
N GLU A 181 2.66 11.16 8.15
CA GLU A 181 3.67 11.20 7.07
C GLU A 181 3.49 10.13 5.99
N LEU A 182 2.73 9.06 6.26
CA LEU A 182 2.48 8.00 5.27
C LEU A 182 1.36 8.36 4.29
N VAL A 183 0.59 9.42 4.56
CA VAL A 183 -0.51 9.86 3.69
C VAL A 183 0.03 10.37 2.35
N ASP A 184 -0.69 10.07 1.26
CA ASP A 184 -0.36 10.45 -0.12
C ASP A 184 0.98 9.90 -0.66
N THR A 185 1.59 8.93 0.05
CA THR A 185 2.82 8.27 -0.40
C THR A 185 2.57 7.29 -1.56
N ALA A 186 1.52 6.47 -1.42
CA ALA A 186 1.14 5.43 -2.37
C ALA A 186 -0.05 5.85 -3.25
N ARG A 187 0.05 5.57 -4.54
CA ARG A 187 -0.96 5.91 -5.54
C ARG A 187 -1.67 4.66 -6.07
N PRO A 188 -2.92 4.77 -6.55
CA PRO A 188 -3.56 3.69 -7.27
C PRO A 188 -2.67 3.20 -8.43
N GLY A 189 -2.41 1.89 -8.51
CA GLY A 189 -1.45 1.25 -9.41
C GLY A 189 -0.16 0.79 -8.73
N ASP A 190 0.23 1.41 -7.62
CA ASP A 190 1.47 1.07 -6.90
C ASP A 190 1.36 -0.30 -6.24
N THR A 191 2.41 -1.12 -6.37
CA THR A 191 2.57 -2.33 -5.56
C THR A 191 3.19 -1.94 -4.23
N VAL A 192 2.60 -2.41 -3.13
CA VAL A 192 2.97 -2.01 -1.78
C VAL A 192 3.16 -3.22 -0.87
N ILE A 193 4.15 -3.10 0.00
CA ILE A 193 4.37 -3.97 1.15
C ILE A 193 3.97 -3.16 2.37
N ILE A 194 3.06 -3.71 3.15
CA ILE A 194 2.45 -3.00 4.27
C ILE A 194 2.68 -3.81 5.54
N ILE A 195 3.18 -3.12 6.55
CA ILE A 195 3.28 -3.62 7.91
C ILE A 195 2.21 -2.90 8.71
N GLY A 196 1.34 -3.66 9.36
CA GLY A 196 0.23 -3.05 10.08
C GLY A 196 -0.48 -3.98 11.03
N THR A 197 -1.30 -3.39 11.90
CA THR A 197 -2.10 -4.10 12.89
C THR A 197 -3.49 -4.37 12.32
N VAL A 198 -3.93 -5.63 12.41
CA VAL A 198 -5.26 -6.02 11.94
C VAL A 198 -6.33 -5.58 12.92
N ARG A 199 -7.28 -4.77 12.47
CA ARG A 199 -8.43 -4.30 13.27
C ARG A 199 -9.73 -4.88 12.76
N ALA A 200 -10.64 -5.15 13.69
CA ALA A 200 -12.01 -5.54 13.41
C ALA A 200 -12.94 -4.37 13.74
N ILE A 201 -13.59 -3.79 12.73
CA ILE A 201 -14.53 -2.68 12.87
C ILE A 201 -15.95 -3.20 12.74
N GLN A 202 -16.79 -2.81 13.68
CA GLN A 202 -18.21 -3.10 13.64
C GLN A 202 -18.92 -2.08 12.74
N GLU A 203 -19.63 -2.55 11.71
CA GLU A 203 -20.53 -1.67 10.96
C GLU A 203 -21.77 -1.36 11.81
N VAL A 204 -22.09 -0.06 11.89
CA VAL A 204 -23.33 0.43 12.53
C VAL A 204 -24.30 0.78 11.42
N LEU A 205 -25.39 0.01 11.30
CA LEU A 205 -26.46 0.33 10.37
C LEU A 205 -27.42 1.33 11.06
N PRO A 206 -27.79 2.44 10.39
CA PRO A 206 -28.65 3.48 10.96
C PRO A 206 -29.99 2.95 11.53
N THR A 207 -30.49 1.84 10.99
CA THR A 207 -31.85 1.33 11.28
C THR A 207 -31.87 0.01 12.06
N ALA A 208 -30.75 -0.71 12.17
CA ALA A 208 -30.71 -2.12 12.63
C ALA A 208 -29.81 -2.39 13.85
N GLY A 209 -29.24 -1.35 14.47
CA GLY A 209 -28.36 -1.50 15.63
C GLY A 209 -26.97 -2.04 15.29
N ARG A 210 -26.28 -2.59 16.29
CA ARG A 210 -24.90 -3.09 16.17
C ARG A 210 -24.88 -4.50 15.56
N MET A 211 -24.16 -4.68 14.45
CA MET A 211 -24.03 -6.00 13.80
C MET A 211 -23.09 -6.92 14.58
N ARG A 212 -23.37 -8.23 14.62
CA ARG A 212 -22.43 -9.22 15.17
C ARG A 212 -21.25 -9.53 14.24
N VAL A 213 -21.34 -9.07 12.99
CA VAL A 213 -20.29 -9.22 11.98
C VAL A 213 -19.39 -7.98 12.00
N PHE A 214 -18.10 -8.22 11.88
CA PHE A 214 -17.07 -7.19 11.85
C PHE A 214 -16.33 -7.26 10.52
N ASN A 215 -15.99 -6.09 9.98
CA ASN A 215 -15.12 -5.97 8.83
C ASN A 215 -13.68 -5.84 9.29
N ILE A 216 -12.77 -6.48 8.56
CA ILE A 216 -11.35 -6.41 8.84
C ILE A 216 -10.76 -5.23 8.06
N THR A 217 -9.97 -4.41 8.76
CA THR A 217 -9.21 -3.29 8.19
C THR A 217 -7.82 -3.33 8.77
N LEU A 218 -6.83 -2.86 8.02
CA LEU A 218 -5.46 -2.76 8.51
C LEU A 218 -5.16 -1.32 8.96
N GLU A 219 -4.64 -1.15 10.16
CA GLU A 219 -4.00 0.11 10.57
C GLU A 219 -2.52 0.02 10.23
N VAL A 220 -2.07 0.90 9.34
CA VAL A 220 -0.72 0.84 8.78
C VAL A 220 0.28 1.44 9.76
N ASP A 221 1.27 0.63 10.14
CA ASP A 221 2.45 1.07 10.86
C ASP A 221 3.52 1.56 9.88
N ASN A 222 3.82 0.79 8.84
CA ASN A 222 4.77 1.19 7.80
C ASN A 222 4.27 0.76 6.42
N LEU A 223 4.58 1.58 5.41
CA LEU A 223 4.21 1.35 4.02
C LEU A 223 5.45 1.54 3.14
N GLU A 224 5.82 0.48 2.44
CA GLU A 224 6.91 0.48 1.48
C GLU A 224 6.34 0.26 0.08
N ILE A 225 6.72 1.12 -0.86
CA ILE A 225 6.31 1.01 -2.26
C ILE A 225 7.35 0.19 -2.99
N TYR A 226 6.94 -0.93 -3.55
CA TYR A 226 7.77 -1.78 -4.39
C TYR A 226 7.39 -1.48 -5.86
N GLY A 227 8.36 -1.09 -6.69
CA GLY A 227 8.13 -0.90 -8.12
C GLY A 227 7.95 0.55 -8.59
N LYS A 228 8.24 1.55 -7.75
CA LYS A 228 8.70 2.86 -8.26
C LYS A 228 10.18 2.71 -8.63
N ASP A 229 10.41 2.10 -9.79
CA ASP A 229 11.49 2.39 -10.75
C ASP A 229 11.70 1.17 -11.67
N PRO A 230 11.34 1.24 -12.97
CA PRO A 230 11.82 0.29 -13.96
C PRO A 230 13.34 0.39 -14.22
N GLU A 231 14.06 1.27 -13.53
CA GLU A 231 15.52 1.44 -13.67
C GLU A 231 16.36 0.51 -12.79
N THR A 232 15.77 -0.29 -11.89
CA THR A 232 16.55 -1.18 -11.00
C THR A 232 16.36 -2.66 -11.30
N VAL A 233 16.47 -3.07 -12.57
CA VAL A 233 17.26 -4.30 -12.75
C VAL A 233 18.69 -3.84 -12.50
N GLU A 234 19.21 -4.04 -11.29
CA GLU A 234 20.62 -3.75 -11.00
C GLU A 234 21.47 -4.68 -11.85
N ILE A 235 21.82 -4.24 -13.06
CA ILE A 235 22.68 -4.99 -13.96
C ILE A 235 24.07 -4.96 -13.33
N SER A 236 24.54 -6.12 -12.89
CA SER A 236 25.91 -6.25 -12.41
C SER A 236 26.91 -5.93 -13.53
N SER A 237 28.12 -5.50 -13.17
CA SER A 237 29.16 -5.23 -14.15
C SER A 237 29.56 -6.47 -14.97
N GLU A 238 29.22 -7.67 -14.52
CA GLU A 238 29.41 -8.92 -15.26
C GLU A 238 28.30 -9.13 -16.29
N GLU A 239 27.04 -8.91 -15.91
CA GLU A 239 25.89 -8.97 -16.82
C GLU A 239 25.97 -7.93 -17.92
N GLU A 240 26.43 -6.71 -17.62
CA GLU A 240 26.62 -5.67 -18.64
C GLU A 240 27.60 -6.12 -19.73
N LYS A 241 28.72 -6.73 -19.33
CA LYS A 241 29.71 -7.27 -20.29
C LYS A 241 29.08 -8.37 -21.16
N LEU A 242 28.34 -9.29 -20.55
CA LEU A 242 27.64 -10.36 -21.26
C LEU A 242 26.63 -9.80 -22.27
N ILE A 243 25.86 -8.78 -21.89
CA ILE A 243 24.89 -8.12 -22.77
C ILE A 243 25.62 -7.51 -23.99
N VAL A 244 26.72 -6.80 -23.77
CA VAL A 244 27.52 -6.19 -24.85
C VAL A 244 28.16 -7.25 -25.75
N GLU A 245 28.61 -8.37 -25.19
CA GLU A 245 29.15 -9.50 -25.98
C GLU A 245 28.06 -10.17 -26.83
N LEU A 246 26.89 -10.42 -26.24
CA LEU A 246 25.74 -11.01 -26.95
C LEU A 246 25.22 -10.07 -28.05
N ALA A 247 25.17 -8.77 -27.80
CA ALA A 247 24.71 -7.77 -28.77
C ALA A 247 25.59 -7.71 -30.04
N LYS A 248 26.84 -8.18 -29.99
CA LYS A 248 27.75 -8.23 -31.14
C LYS A 248 27.56 -9.47 -32.00
N GLN A 249 26.80 -10.47 -31.56
CA GLN A 249 26.59 -11.69 -32.32
C GLN A 249 25.63 -11.45 -33.48
N GLU A 250 25.95 -11.93 -34.67
CA GLU A 250 25.11 -11.75 -35.87
C GLU A 250 23.76 -12.48 -35.77
N ASP A 251 23.68 -13.56 -34.98
CA ASP A 251 22.49 -14.38 -34.78
C ASP A 251 21.66 -13.99 -33.55
N ILE A 252 21.93 -12.83 -32.93
CA ILE A 252 21.28 -12.40 -31.69
C ILE A 252 19.76 -12.25 -31.85
N HIS A 253 19.30 -11.73 -32.99
CA HIS A 253 17.87 -11.55 -33.28
C HIS A 253 17.13 -12.89 -33.27
N GLU A 254 17.70 -13.89 -33.93
CA GLU A 254 17.12 -15.23 -34.00
C GLU A 254 17.14 -15.93 -32.62
N LYS A 255 18.23 -15.76 -31.85
CA LYS A 255 18.33 -16.26 -30.48
C LYS A 255 17.26 -15.68 -29.57
N ILE A 256 17.03 -14.36 -29.62
CA ILE A 256 15.98 -13.71 -28.82
C ILE A 256 14.61 -14.23 -29.26
N LYS A 257 14.33 -14.31 -30.56
CA LYS A 257 13.06 -14.84 -31.07
C LYS A 257 12.78 -16.26 -30.57
N GLN A 258 13.78 -17.14 -30.62
CA GLN A 258 13.67 -18.53 -30.13
C GLN A 258 13.54 -18.61 -28.61
N SER A 259 14.04 -17.62 -27.87
CA SER A 259 13.88 -17.55 -26.42
C SER A 259 12.45 -17.21 -25.98
N ILE A 260 11.61 -16.65 -26.86
CA ILE A 260 10.23 -16.30 -26.53
C ILE A 260 9.34 -17.55 -26.62
N ALA A 261 8.82 -17.98 -25.47
CA ALA A 261 7.94 -19.13 -25.32
C ALA A 261 8.49 -20.40 -26.04
N PRO A 262 9.68 -20.91 -25.64
CA PRO A 262 10.33 -22.03 -26.31
C PRO A 262 9.55 -23.34 -26.23
N SER A 263 8.63 -23.45 -25.26
CA SER A 263 7.72 -24.58 -25.11
C SER A 263 6.62 -24.66 -26.17
N ILE A 264 6.39 -23.59 -26.94
CA ILE A 264 5.40 -23.54 -28.02
C ILE A 264 6.13 -23.74 -29.34
N TYR A 265 5.77 -24.80 -30.07
CA TYR A 265 6.33 -25.09 -31.38
C TYR A 265 5.80 -24.12 -32.45
N GLY A 266 6.68 -23.66 -33.34
CA GLY A 266 6.35 -22.75 -34.45
C GLY A 266 6.01 -21.33 -34.00
N TYR A 267 5.13 -20.69 -34.78
CA TYR A 267 4.69 -19.29 -34.59
C TYR A 267 5.83 -18.27 -34.63
N ASP A 268 6.82 -18.47 -35.49
CA ASP A 268 8.02 -17.62 -35.55
C ASP A 268 7.67 -16.15 -35.78
N GLU A 269 6.74 -15.85 -36.69
CA GLU A 269 6.26 -14.48 -36.95
C GLU A 269 5.56 -13.85 -35.74
N ILE A 270 4.76 -14.63 -34.99
CA ILE A 270 4.07 -14.13 -33.80
C ILE A 270 5.07 -13.90 -32.67
N LYS A 271 6.05 -14.80 -32.49
CA LYS A 271 7.14 -14.65 -31.52
C LYS A 271 8.00 -13.43 -31.83
N GLU A 272 8.28 -13.19 -33.11
CA GLU A 272 8.98 -11.99 -33.56
C GLU A 272 8.16 -10.71 -33.30
N ALA A 273 6.85 -10.73 -33.56
CA ALA A 273 5.98 -9.60 -33.25
C ALA A 273 5.92 -9.30 -31.73
N ILE A 274 5.93 -10.34 -30.89
CA ILE A 274 6.00 -10.21 -29.43
C ILE A 274 7.36 -9.66 -28.99
N MET A 275 8.44 -10.07 -29.64
CA MET A 275 9.76 -9.50 -29.39
C MET A 275 9.72 -7.98 -29.57
N TYR A 276 9.23 -7.50 -30.72
CA TYR A 276 9.10 -6.07 -30.98
C TYR A 276 8.18 -5.37 -29.96
N LEU A 277 7.09 -6.02 -29.55
CA LEU A 277 6.19 -5.51 -28.50
C LEU A 277 6.93 -5.29 -27.17
N LEU A 278 7.81 -6.21 -26.77
CA LEU A 278 8.54 -6.15 -25.50
C LEU A 278 9.65 -5.11 -25.49
N PHE A 279 10.39 -4.97 -26.60
CA PHE A 279 11.43 -3.93 -26.72
C PHE A 279 10.82 -2.53 -26.88
N GLY A 280 9.66 -2.43 -27.54
CA GLY A 280 9.01 -1.16 -27.84
C GLY A 280 9.74 -0.36 -28.91
N GLY A 281 9.07 0.67 -29.43
CA GLY A 281 9.66 1.64 -30.36
C GLY A 281 10.01 2.95 -29.68
N VAL A 282 10.75 3.80 -30.40
CA VAL A 282 11.10 5.15 -29.93
C VAL A 282 9.98 6.12 -30.26
N THR A 283 9.41 6.75 -29.25
CA THR A 283 8.44 7.83 -29.42
C THR A 283 9.14 9.08 -29.94
N LYS A 284 8.64 9.64 -31.06
CA LYS A 284 9.24 10.82 -31.70
C LYS A 284 8.31 12.02 -31.58
N THR A 285 8.88 13.18 -31.31
CA THR A 285 8.17 14.46 -31.31
C THR A 285 8.67 15.27 -32.50
N LEU A 286 7.76 15.64 -33.39
CA LEU A 286 8.07 16.43 -34.58
C LEU A 286 8.17 17.93 -34.21
N GLN A 287 8.73 18.74 -35.11
CA GLN A 287 8.93 20.19 -34.89
C GLN A 287 7.62 20.97 -34.73
N ASP A 288 6.51 20.43 -35.21
CA ASP A 288 5.15 20.95 -35.11
C ASP A 288 4.47 20.60 -33.76
N GLY A 289 5.13 19.87 -32.88
CA GLY A 289 4.58 19.41 -31.59
C GLY A 289 3.78 18.10 -31.68
N THR A 290 3.62 17.51 -32.86
CA THR A 290 2.94 16.23 -33.03
C THR A 290 3.79 15.09 -32.46
N ARG A 291 3.18 14.24 -31.61
CA ARG A 291 3.85 13.07 -31.00
C ARG A 291 3.47 11.79 -31.74
N ILE A 292 4.47 11.11 -32.30
CA ILE A 292 4.32 9.80 -32.94
C ILE A 292 4.63 8.72 -31.90
N ARG A 293 3.63 7.90 -31.59
CA ARG A 293 3.72 6.81 -30.61
C ARG A 293 4.79 5.77 -31.02
N GLY A 294 5.63 5.39 -30.06
CA GLY A 294 6.58 4.28 -30.21
C GLY A 294 6.03 2.92 -29.77
N ASP A 295 5.00 2.88 -28.91
CA ASP A 295 4.47 1.61 -28.42
C ASP A 295 3.67 0.85 -29.49
N ILE A 296 3.92 -0.45 -29.53
CA ILE A 296 3.34 -1.39 -30.49
C ILE A 296 2.13 -2.05 -29.82
N ASN A 297 1.04 -2.22 -30.55
CA ASN A 297 -0.10 -3.03 -30.10
C ASN A 297 -0.17 -4.29 -30.97
N LEU A 298 -0.30 -5.45 -30.33
CA LEU A 298 -0.42 -6.74 -31.01
C LEU A 298 -1.81 -7.34 -30.77
N LEU A 299 -2.49 -7.74 -31.85
CA LEU A 299 -3.76 -8.49 -31.79
C LEU A 299 -3.51 -9.90 -32.34
N VAL A 300 -3.70 -10.92 -31.50
CA VAL A 300 -3.55 -12.32 -31.89
C VAL A 300 -4.92 -12.99 -31.96
N VAL A 301 -5.40 -13.26 -33.18
CA VAL A 301 -6.67 -13.93 -33.46
C VAL A 301 -6.42 -15.33 -34.03
N GLY A 302 -7.25 -16.29 -33.67
CA GLY A 302 -7.27 -17.61 -34.33
C GLY A 302 -8.16 -18.61 -33.59
N ASP A 303 -8.05 -19.89 -33.96
CA ASP A 303 -8.91 -20.94 -33.43
C ASP A 303 -8.69 -21.26 -31.93
N PRO A 304 -9.71 -21.76 -31.21
CA PRO A 304 -9.53 -22.26 -29.85
C PRO A 304 -8.44 -23.35 -29.77
N GLY A 305 -7.70 -23.40 -28.66
CA GLY A 305 -6.71 -24.47 -28.41
C GLY A 305 -5.34 -24.29 -29.07
N THR A 306 -5.11 -23.21 -29.82
CA THR A 306 -3.83 -22.92 -30.52
C THR A 306 -2.74 -22.30 -29.64
N GLY A 307 -2.80 -22.46 -28.31
CA GLY A 307 -1.75 -21.97 -27.40
C GLY A 307 -1.69 -20.45 -27.16
N LYS A 308 -2.54 -19.63 -27.80
CA LYS A 308 -2.56 -18.15 -27.65
C LYS A 308 -2.52 -17.67 -26.19
N SER A 309 -3.36 -18.25 -25.33
CA SER A 309 -3.40 -17.85 -23.91
C SER A 309 -2.12 -18.21 -23.16
N GLN A 310 -1.44 -19.31 -23.52
CA GLN A 310 -0.15 -19.66 -22.91
C GLN A 310 0.95 -18.69 -23.34
N LEU A 311 0.94 -18.29 -24.60
CA LEU A 311 1.86 -17.32 -25.14
C LEU A 311 1.70 -15.95 -24.45
N LEU A 312 0.47 -15.47 -24.22
CA LEU A 312 0.22 -14.24 -23.45
C LEU A 312 0.68 -14.35 -21.98
N ARG A 313 0.50 -15.50 -21.33
CA ARG A 313 0.99 -15.72 -19.96
C ARG A 313 2.52 -15.71 -19.89
N TYR A 314 3.19 -16.22 -20.93
CA TYR A 314 4.65 -16.16 -21.00
C TYR A 314 5.13 -14.71 -21.09
N VAL A 315 4.52 -13.92 -21.98
CA VAL A 315 4.79 -12.48 -22.13
C VAL A 315 4.57 -11.73 -20.82
N GLN A 316 3.49 -12.04 -20.09
CA GLN A 316 3.20 -11.43 -18.80
C GLN A 316 4.32 -11.67 -17.76
N ARG A 317 4.95 -12.84 -17.76
CA ARG A 317 6.02 -13.17 -16.80
C ARG A 317 7.35 -12.48 -17.08
N ILE A 318 7.65 -12.22 -18.36
CA ILE A 318 8.92 -11.61 -18.77
C ILE A 318 8.83 -10.08 -18.85
N ALA A 319 7.63 -9.53 -19.04
CA ALA A 319 7.43 -8.09 -19.12
C ALA A 319 7.51 -7.48 -17.70
N PRO A 320 8.29 -6.39 -17.50
CA PRO A 320 8.50 -5.79 -16.17
C PRO A 320 7.20 -5.24 -15.54
N ARG A 321 6.20 -4.88 -16.34
CA ARG A 321 4.85 -4.50 -15.89
C ARG A 321 3.76 -5.27 -16.65
N GLY A 322 3.95 -6.58 -16.81
CA GLY A 322 2.98 -7.45 -17.46
C GLY A 322 1.74 -7.68 -16.61
N LEU A 323 0.57 -7.21 -17.08
CA LEU A 323 -0.71 -7.54 -16.43
C LEU A 323 -1.57 -8.42 -17.34
N TYR A 324 -1.94 -9.60 -16.82
CA TYR A 324 -2.86 -10.50 -17.49
C TYR A 324 -4.28 -10.32 -16.98
N THR A 325 -5.19 -9.89 -17.85
CA THR A 325 -6.62 -9.75 -17.52
C THR A 325 -7.51 -10.52 -18.48
N HIS A 326 -8.72 -10.80 -18.02
CA HIS A 326 -9.77 -11.44 -18.79
C HIS A 326 -10.94 -10.49 -18.94
N GLY A 327 -11.61 -10.48 -20.11
CA GLY A 327 -12.74 -9.57 -20.36
C GLY A 327 -13.94 -9.74 -19.42
N ARG A 328 -14.04 -10.83 -18.65
CA ARG A 328 -15.05 -11.01 -17.59
C ARG A 328 -14.61 -10.52 -16.21
N GLY A 329 -13.32 -10.29 -15.99
CA GLY A 329 -12.73 -9.95 -14.69
C GLY A 329 -12.41 -8.47 -14.51
N THR A 330 -12.64 -7.63 -15.52
CA THR A 330 -12.43 -6.18 -15.44
C THR A 330 -13.54 -5.52 -14.62
N THR A 331 -13.18 -4.70 -13.63
CA THR A 331 -14.12 -3.96 -12.76
C THR A 331 -14.79 -2.80 -13.51
N ALA A 332 -15.62 -2.01 -12.82
CA ALA A 332 -16.29 -0.83 -13.37
C ALA A 332 -15.32 0.25 -13.91
N ALA A 333 -14.07 0.27 -13.41
CA ALA A 333 -12.99 1.11 -13.96
C ALA A 333 -12.44 0.62 -15.31
N GLY A 334 -12.71 -0.64 -15.67
CA GLY A 334 -12.22 -1.27 -16.88
C GLY A 334 -10.70 -1.37 -16.90
N LEU A 335 -10.11 -0.98 -18.02
CA LEU A 335 -8.65 -0.93 -18.22
C LEU A 335 -8.05 0.41 -17.75
N THR A 336 -8.84 1.46 -17.59
CA THR A 336 -8.35 2.83 -17.38
C THR A 336 -8.55 3.26 -15.94
N ALA A 337 -9.22 4.37 -15.66
CA ALA A 337 -9.64 4.73 -14.31
C ALA A 337 -11.12 5.09 -14.32
N ALA A 338 -11.80 4.91 -13.19
CA ALA A 338 -13.15 5.44 -12.98
C ALA A 338 -13.21 6.28 -11.70
N VAL A 339 -14.13 7.25 -11.71
CA VAL A 339 -14.47 7.99 -10.51
C VAL A 339 -15.68 7.31 -9.87
N VAL A 340 -15.50 6.83 -8.64
CA VAL A 340 -16.53 6.11 -7.89
C VAL A 340 -16.92 6.90 -6.65
N ARG A 341 -18.22 6.99 -6.38
CA ARG A 341 -18.74 7.67 -5.20
C ARG A 341 -18.58 6.80 -3.96
N GLU A 342 -18.00 7.35 -2.91
CA GLU A 342 -17.82 6.72 -1.60
C GLU A 342 -19.12 6.70 -0.80
N ARG A 343 -19.23 5.76 0.15
CA ARG A 343 -20.36 5.69 1.10
C ARG A 343 -20.51 6.98 1.92
N THR A 344 -19.42 7.73 2.11
CA THR A 344 -19.35 9.02 2.81
C THR A 344 -19.75 10.22 1.92
N GLY A 345 -20.07 9.99 0.65
CA GLY A 345 -20.52 11.02 -0.30
C GLY A 345 -19.42 11.64 -1.17
N GLY A 346 -18.13 11.41 -0.86
CA GLY A 346 -16.99 11.89 -1.66
C GLY A 346 -16.79 11.12 -2.97
N MET A 347 -16.07 11.72 -3.92
CA MET A 347 -15.66 11.08 -5.18
C MET A 347 -14.23 10.55 -5.03
N VAL A 348 -13.97 9.32 -5.49
CA VAL A 348 -12.68 8.66 -5.34
C VAL A 348 -12.25 8.04 -6.66
N LEU A 349 -10.95 8.05 -6.94
CA LEU A 349 -10.37 7.42 -8.11
C LEU A 349 -10.16 5.92 -7.86
N GLU A 350 -10.70 5.10 -8.76
CA GLU A 350 -10.43 3.67 -8.86
C GLU A 350 -9.56 3.44 -10.08
N ALA A 351 -8.37 2.89 -9.86
CA ALA A 351 -7.48 2.44 -10.92
C ALA A 351 -8.00 1.12 -11.50
N GLY A 352 -8.09 1.07 -12.82
CA GLY A 352 -8.24 -0.14 -13.60
C GLY A 352 -6.87 -0.74 -13.92
N ALA A 353 -6.89 -1.73 -14.79
CA ALA A 353 -5.75 -2.60 -15.06
C ALA A 353 -4.50 -1.93 -15.72
N LEU A 354 -4.62 -0.80 -16.42
CA LEU A 354 -3.51 -0.15 -17.13
C LEU A 354 -2.87 1.04 -16.39
N VAL A 355 -3.33 1.37 -15.17
CA VAL A 355 -2.91 2.57 -14.42
C VAL A 355 -1.68 2.29 -13.56
#